data_AF-A0A1C3WYA8-F1
#
_entry.id   AF-A0A1C3WYA8-F1
#
_cell.length_a   1.000
_cell.length_b   1.000
_cell.length_c   1.000
_cell.angle_alpha   90.00
_cell.angle_beta   90.00
_cell.angle_gamma   90.00
#
_symmetry.space_group_name_H-M   'P 1'
#
loop_
_entity.id
_entity.type
_entity.pdbx_description
1 polymer ?
#
loop_
_entity_poly.entity_id
_entity_poly.type
_entity_poly.pdbx_seq_one_letter_code
_entity_poly.pdbx_strand_id
1 'polypeptide(L)' 'MPITAMEKTVRDILCDSHIRKSGKIDRLRELQSEARGIQRAGSESSMSADDGLQDDLRVIEKALHDLDADIEQKGAATL' A
#
# COMPACT_ATOMS: atom_id res chain seq x y z
N MET A 1 8.41 2.34 -17.23
CA MET A 1 9.16 2.40 -15.96
C MET A 1 9.14 1.00 -15.34
N PRO A 2 10.24 0.51 -14.75
CA PRO A 2 10.20 -0.72 -13.99
C PRO A 2 9.28 -0.52 -12.78
N ILE A 3 8.32 -1.42 -12.62
CA ILE A 3 7.44 -1.44 -11.45
C ILE A 3 8.28 -1.92 -10.27
N THR A 4 8.24 -1.23 -9.12
CA THR A 4 8.96 -1.68 -7.93
C THR A 4 8.40 -3.03 -7.46
N ALA A 5 9.22 -3.78 -6.72
CA ALA A 5 8.76 -5.05 -6.14
C ALA A 5 7.53 -4.85 -5.24
N MET A 6 7.44 -3.69 -4.56
CA MET A 6 6.30 -3.32 -3.74
C MET A 6 5.04 -3.11 -4.59
N GLU A 7 5.14 -2.34 -5.66
CA GLU A 7 3.98 -2.05 -6.50
C GLU A 7 3.42 -3.30 -7.17
N LYS A 8 4.28 -4.28 -7.51
CA LYS A 8 3.83 -5.59 -7.97
C LYS A 8 3.03 -6.35 -6.89
N THR A 9 3.53 -6.37 -5.65
CA THR A 9 2.85 -7.05 -4.52
C THR A 9 1.52 -6.40 -4.20
N VAL A 10 1.47 -5.06 -4.15
CA VAL A 10 0.22 -4.31 -3.94
C VAL A 10 -0.81 -4.64 -5.01
N ARG A 11 -0.41 -4.65 -6.30
CA ARG A 11 -1.30 -5.05 -7.40
C ARG A 11 -1.79 -6.48 -7.26
N ASP A 12 -0.94 -7.41 -6.85
CA ASP A 12 -1.32 -8.82 -6.64
C ASP A 12 -2.42 -8.94 -5.58
N ILE A 13 -2.26 -8.25 -4.44
CA ILE A 13 -3.27 -8.19 -3.36
C ILE A 13 -4.59 -7.55 -3.86
N LEU A 14 -4.50 -6.50 -4.66
CA LEU A 14 -5.67 -5.83 -5.22
C LEU A 14 -6.41 -6.69 -6.26
N CYS A 15 -5.67 -7.41 -7.10
CA CYS A 15 -6.22 -8.28 -8.14
C CYS A 15 -6.67 -9.65 -7.62
N ASP A 16 -6.28 -10.04 -6.40
CA ASP A 16 -6.70 -11.29 -5.79
C ASP A 16 -8.22 -11.31 -5.55
N SER A 17 -8.95 -12.12 -6.31
CA SER A 17 -10.40 -12.27 -6.20
C SER A 17 -10.83 -13.20 -5.07
N HIS A 18 -9.91 -13.97 -4.49
CA HIS A 18 -10.18 -14.85 -3.34
C HIS A 18 -10.18 -14.08 -2.02
N ILE A 19 -9.50 -12.94 -1.95
CA ILE A 19 -9.43 -12.10 -0.75
C ILE A 19 -10.57 -11.08 -0.77
N ARG A 20 -11.33 -11.02 0.34
CA ARG A 20 -12.36 -9.98 0.52
C ARG A 20 -11.72 -8.62 0.77
N LYS A 21 -12.45 -7.53 0.48
CA LYS A 21 -12.02 -6.13 0.71
C LYS A 21 -11.32 -5.93 2.07
N SER A 22 -11.90 -6.44 3.16
CA SER A 22 -11.31 -6.37 4.50
C SER A 22 -9.95 -7.08 4.61
N GLY A 23 -9.82 -8.27 4.04
CA GLY A 23 -8.57 -9.02 4.01
C GLY A 23 -7.49 -8.34 3.16
N LYS A 24 -7.88 -7.63 2.09
CA LYS A 24 -6.94 -6.83 1.29
C LYS A 24 -6.40 -5.66 2.11
N ILE A 25 -7.26 -4.98 2.88
CA ILE A 25 -6.87 -3.89 3.77
C ILE A 25 -5.90 -4.38 4.85
N ASP A 26 -6.21 -5.50 5.52
CA ASP A 26 -5.33 -6.12 6.50
C ASP A 26 -3.94 -6.41 5.92
N ARG A 27 -3.91 -7.05 4.75
CA ARG A 27 -2.67 -7.44 4.08
C ARG A 27 -1.82 -6.25 3.63
N LEU A 28 -2.46 -5.17 3.17
CA LEU A 28 -1.77 -3.92 2.83
C LEU A 28 -1.24 -3.18 4.07
N ARG A 29 -1.95 -3.23 5.21
CA ARG A 29 -1.48 -2.65 6.48
C ARG A 29 -0.27 -3.41 7.03
N GLU A 30 -0.29 -4.74 6.93
CA GLU A 30 0.84 -5.59 7.28
C GLU A 30 2.08 -5.23 6.44
N LEU A 31 1.90 -5.14 5.12
CA LEU A 31 2.94 -4.75 4.18
C LEU A 31 3.52 -3.36 4.49
N GLN A 32 2.68 -2.39 4.88
CA GLN A 32 3.12 -1.06 5.31
C GLN A 32 3.96 -1.13 6.59
N SER A 33 3.55 -1.95 7.55
CA SER A 33 4.26 -2.14 8.82
C SER A 33 5.61 -2.80 8.60
N GLU A 34 5.68 -3.81 7.74
CA GLU A 34 6.93 -4.48 7.35
C GLU A 34 7.89 -3.52 6.64
N ALA A 35 7.41 -2.75 5.67
CA ALA A 35 8.21 -1.74 4.98
C ALA A 35 8.79 -0.68 5.96
N ARG A 36 8.04 -0.32 7.01
CA ARG A 36 8.50 0.56 8.11
C ARG A 36 9.39 -0.14 9.13
N GLY A 37 9.25 -1.46 9.29
CA GLY A 37 10.12 -2.28 10.14
C GLY A 37 11.51 -2.44 9.52
N ILE A 38 11.56 -2.71 8.22
CA ILE A 38 12.80 -2.79 7.43
C ILE A 38 13.53 -1.44 7.47
N GLN A 39 12.81 -0.31 7.45
CA GLN A 39 13.39 1.03 7.66
C GLN A 39 14.17 1.13 8.97
N ARG A 40 13.61 0.65 10.09
CA ARG A 40 14.28 0.73 11.39
C ARG A 40 15.50 -0.17 11.47
N ALA A 41 15.42 -1.37 10.88
CA ALA A 41 16.55 -2.29 10.82
C ALA A 41 17.67 -1.82 9.87
N GLY A 42 17.33 -1.09 8.80
CA GLY A 42 18.30 -0.51 7.86
C GLY A 42 18.91 0.83 8.32
N SER A 43 18.25 1.56 9.22
CA SER A 43 18.65 2.93 9.62
C SER A 43 19.73 3.02 10.70
N GLU A 44 20.37 1.93 11.13
CA GLU A 44 21.62 2.02 11.92
C GLU A 44 22.81 2.54 11.09
N SER A 45 22.61 2.75 9.78
CA SER A 45 23.55 3.45 8.93
C SER A 45 22.78 4.31 7.92
N SER A 46 23.19 5.55 7.73
CA SER A 46 22.75 6.48 6.68
C SER A 46 21.60 7.42 7.06
N MET A 47 22.01 8.67 7.28
CA MET A 47 21.23 9.88 7.47
C MET A 47 20.61 10.35 6.13
N SER A 48 19.90 9.47 5.42
CA SER A 48 19.35 9.76 4.09
C SER A 48 17.89 9.37 4.03
N ALA A 49 17.04 10.36 3.78
CA ALA A 49 15.63 10.15 3.43
C ALA A 49 15.60 9.33 2.12
N ASP A 50 15.25 8.06 2.24
CA ASP A 50 15.20 7.10 1.15
C ASP A 50 13.98 7.40 0.25
N ASP A 51 14.22 8.10 -0.85
CA ASP A 51 13.19 8.59 -1.79
C ASP A 51 12.42 7.42 -2.46
N GLY A 52 13.07 6.26 -2.63
CA GLY A 52 12.46 5.05 -3.21
C GLY A 52 11.49 4.35 -2.27
N LEU A 53 11.80 4.33 -0.98
CA LEU A 53 10.96 3.77 0.07
C LEU A 53 9.74 4.64 0.39
N GLN A 54 9.87 5.94 0.17
CA GLN A 54 8.74 6.86 0.20
C GLN A 54 7.79 6.61 -0.98
N ASP A 55 8.31 6.20 -2.14
CA ASP A 55 7.52 5.78 -3.30
C ASP A 55 6.73 4.50 -3.01
N ASP A 56 7.39 3.49 -2.42
CA ASP A 56 6.74 2.23 -2.02
C ASP A 56 5.61 2.44 -1.00
N LEU A 57 5.82 3.32 -0.01
CA LEU A 57 4.77 3.67 0.96
C LEU A 57 3.59 4.38 0.30
N ARG A 58 3.85 5.30 -0.64
CA ARG A 58 2.79 5.99 -1.40
C ARG A 58 1.93 5.04 -2.20
N VAL A 59 2.52 4.00 -2.79
CA VAL A 59 1.78 2.98 -3.54
C VAL A 59 0.83 2.20 -2.63
N ILE A 60 1.28 1.84 -1.42
CA ILE A 60 0.44 1.15 -0.42
C ILE A 60 -0.67 2.07 0.09
N GLU A 61 -0.36 3.32 0.41
CA GLU A 61 -1.34 4.31 0.87
C GLU A 61 -2.41 4.59 -0.19
N LYS A 62 -2.00 4.73 -1.46
CA LYS A 62 -2.93 4.88 -2.58
C LYS A 62 -3.82 3.64 -2.73
N ALA A 63 -3.28 2.44 -2.59
CA ALA A 63 -4.07 1.20 -2.68
C ALA A 63 -5.06 1.05 -1.52
N LEU A 64 -4.67 1.44 -0.30
CA LEU A 64 -5.57 1.49 0.86
C LEU A 64 -6.69 2.51 0.67
N HIS A 65 -6.38 3.65 0.06
CA HIS A 65 -7.36 4.68 -0.31
C HIS A 65 -8.30 4.19 -1.42
N ASP A 66 -7.78 3.56 -2.49
CA ASP A 66 -8.57 3.00 -3.60
C ASP A 66 -9.45 1.82 -3.15
N LEU A 67 -9.00 1.04 -2.16
CA LEU A 67 -9.79 0.01 -1.49
C LEU A 67 -10.79 0.57 -0.50
N ASP A 68 -10.98 1.88 -0.42
CA ASP A 68 -12.13 2.47 0.25
C ASP A 68 -12.19 2.02 1.73
N ALA A 69 -11.06 2.21 2.42
CA ALA A 69 -10.97 2.14 3.87
C ALA A 69 -11.65 3.34 4.59
N ASP A 70 -12.42 4.15 3.84
CA ASP A 70 -13.72 4.81 4.12
C ASP A 70 -13.92 5.85 2.96
N ILE A 71 -15.08 6.17 2.37
CA ILE A 71 -16.44 6.38 2.88
C ILE A 71 -17.41 6.17 1.70
N GLU A 72 -18.57 5.57 1.95
CA GLU A 72 -19.75 5.54 1.07
C GLU A 72 -19.72 6.49 -0.15
N GLN A 73 -19.34 6.00 -1.33
CA GLN A 73 -19.93 6.53 -2.57
C GLN A 73 -21.33 5.96 -2.77
N LYS A 74 -22.19 6.13 -1.77
CA LYS A 74 -23.64 6.09 -1.93
C LYS A 74 -24.06 7.49 -2.40
N GLY A 75 -23.64 7.87 -3.61
CA GLY A 75 -23.81 9.25 -4.05
C GLY A 75 -23.56 9.56 -5.53
N ALA A 76 -23.23 8.59 -6.39
CA ALA A 76 -23.27 8.81 -7.84
C ALA A 76 -24.54 8.18 -8.44
N ALA A 77 -25.69 8.48 -7.83
CA ALA A 77 -26.93 8.57 -8.57
C ALA A 77 -26.98 9.96 -9.20
N THR A 78 -27.05 9.99 -10.54
CA THR A 78 -27.85 10.93 -11.32
C THR A 78 -27.63 12.44 -11.10
N LEU A 79 -26.94 13.10 -12.05
CA LEU A 79 -27.47 14.21 -12.86
C LEU A 79 -26.47 14.68 -13.93
#